data_AF-X1II74-F1
#
_entry.id   AF-X1II74-F1
#
_cell.length_a   1.000
_cell.length_b   1.000
_cell.length_c   1.000
_cell.angle_alpha   90.00
_cell.angle_beta   90.00
_cell.angle_gamma   90.00
#
_symmetry.space_group_name_H-M   'P 1'
#
loop_
_entity.id
_entity.type
_entity.pdbx_description
1 polymer ?
#
loop_
_entity_poly.entity_id
_entity_poly.type
_entity_poly.pdbx_seq_one_letter_code
_entity_poly.pdbx_strand_id
1 'polypeptide(L)' 'MDVDSLLKEMKERGASDLHLVAGISPMFRIDGDLKKLDEGILTDK' A
#
# COMPACT_ATOMS: atom_id res chain seq x y z
N MET A 1 0.71 11.19 2.16
CA MET A 1 0.37 10.06 3.05
C MET A 1 1.59 9.66 3.84
N ASP A 2 1.44 9.27 5.10
CA ASP A 2 2.52 8.70 5.94
C ASP A 2 2.32 7.18 6.14
N VAL A 3 3.32 6.51 6.73
CA VAL A 3 3.28 5.05 6.94
C VAL A 3 2.20 4.64 7.93
N ASP A 4 1.95 5.45 8.97
CA ASP A 4 0.93 5.13 9.98
C ASP A 4 -0.48 5.13 9.38
N SER A 5 -0.76 6.06 8.44
CA SER A 5 -2.02 6.13 7.71
C SER A 5 -2.21 4.89 6.83
N LEU A 6 -1.15 4.46 6.13
CA LEU A 6 -1.18 3.22 5.34
C LEU A 6 -1.47 1.99 6.19
N LEU A 7 -0.86 1.89 7.39
CA LEU A 7 -1.08 0.75 8.28
C LEU A 7 -2.49 0.73 8.88
N LYS A 8 -3.07 1.91 9.17
CA LYS A 8 -4.47 2.01 9.59
C LYS A 8 -5.41 1.54 8.48
N GLU A 9 -5.20 2.03 7.28
CA GLU A 9 -5.98 1.65 6.10
C GLU A 9 -5.84 0.16 5.76
N MET A 10 -4.62 -0.39 5.88
CA MET A 10 -4.33 -1.81 5.72
C MET A 10 -5.21 -2.66 6.64
N LYS A 11 -5.34 -2.26 7.92
CA LYS A 11 -6.19 -2.93 8.91
C LYS A 11 -7.66 -2.81 8.55
N GLU A 12 -8.12 -1.62 8.14
CA GLU A 12 -9.52 -1.37 7.75
C GLU A 12 -9.94 -2.20 6.53
N ARG A 13 -9.01 -2.41 5.58
CA ARG A 13 -9.23 -3.20 4.36
C ARG A 13 -8.98 -4.70 4.52
N GLY A 14 -8.56 -5.15 5.70
CA GLY A 14 -8.27 -6.58 5.96
C GLY A 14 -7.06 -7.10 5.20
N ALA A 15 -6.09 -6.25 4.89
CA ALA A 15 -4.88 -6.64 4.18
C ALA A 15 -3.88 -7.36 5.11
N SER A 16 -3.18 -8.38 4.58
CA SER A 16 -2.15 -9.14 5.30
C SER A 16 -0.78 -8.48 5.23
N ASP A 17 -0.47 -7.82 4.12
CA ASP A 17 0.83 -7.21 3.86
C ASP A 17 0.67 -5.82 3.24
N LEU A 18 1.54 -4.88 3.66
CA LEU A 18 1.78 -3.61 2.98
C LEU A 18 3.10 -3.71 2.20
N HIS A 19 3.03 -3.54 0.89
CA HIS A 19 4.16 -3.55 -0.03
C HIS A 19 4.56 -2.12 -0.41
N LEU A 20 5.78 -1.73 -0.04
CA LEU A 20 6.40 -0.45 -0.41
C LEU A 20 7.58 -0.71 -1.35
N VAL A 21 7.51 -0.20 -2.57
CA VAL A 21 8.52 -0.39 -3.61
C VAL A 21 8.70 0.92 -4.36
N ALA A 22 9.96 1.34 -4.55
CA ALA A 22 10.27 2.57 -5.27
C ALA A 22 9.76 2.52 -6.73
N GLY A 23 9.25 3.65 -7.23
CA GLY A 23 8.77 3.83 -8.60
C GLY A 23 7.38 3.27 -8.88
N ILE A 24 6.68 2.73 -7.88
CA ILE A 24 5.28 2.28 -8.00
C ILE A 24 4.46 2.75 -6.81
N SER A 25 3.13 2.80 -6.98
CA SER A 25 2.21 3.05 -5.88
C SER A 25 2.31 1.96 -4.81
N PRO A 26 2.08 2.28 -3.52
CA PRO A 26 1.93 1.28 -2.47
C PRO A 26 0.90 0.21 -2.86
N MET A 27 1.09 -1.02 -2.39
CA MET A 27 0.16 -2.12 -2.63
C MET A 27 -0.21 -2.81 -1.33
N PHE A 28 -1.45 -3.29 -1.25
CA PHE A 28 -1.87 -4.23 -0.22
C PHE A 28 -2.01 -5.63 -0.78
N ARG A 29 -1.65 -6.63 0.03
CA ARG A 29 -2.08 -8.01 -0.20
C ARG A 29 -3.41 -8.23 0.52
N ILE A 30 -4.48 -8.48 -0.24
CA ILE A 30 -5.82 -8.77 0.30
C ILE A 30 -6.27 -10.09 -0.32
N ASP A 31 -6.58 -11.08 0.51
CA ASP A 31 -7.00 -12.43 0.09
C ASP A 31 -6.02 -13.10 -0.88
N GLY A 32 -4.73 -12.81 -0.75
CA GLY A 32 -3.66 -13.36 -1.59
C GLY A 32 -3.28 -12.48 -2.79
N ASP A 33 -4.16 -11.57 -3.21
CA ASP A 33 -3.96 -10.70 -4.37
C ASP A 33 -3.29 -9.36 -4.03
N LEU A 34 -2.39 -8.91 -4.90
CA LEU A 34 -1.78 -7.58 -4.79
C LEU A 34 -2.67 -6.52 -5.45
N LYS A 35 -3.09 -5.54 -4.66
CA LYS A 35 -3.93 -4.42 -5.08
C LYS A 35 -3.18 -3.11 -4.89
N LYS A 36 -2.96 -2.36 -5.98
CA LYS A 36 -2.39 -1.01 -5.93
C LYS A 36 -3.36 -0.06 -5.24
N LEU A 37 -2.82 0.82 -4.42
CA LEU A 37 -3.58 1.94 -3.88
C LEU A 37 -3.66 3.05 -4.93
N ASP A 38 -4.73 3.82 -4.85
CA ASP A 38 -4.92 5.03 -5.66
C ASP A 38 -4.10 6.18 -5.07
N GLU A 39 -2.80 5.92 -4.95
CA GLU A 39 -1.79 6.80 -4.39
C GLU A 39 -0.69 7.02 -5.44
N GLY A 40 0.01 8.14 -5.32
CA GLY A 40 1.15 8.44 -6.17
C GLY A 40 2.24 7.36 -6.09
N ILE A 41 3.14 7.36 -7.07
CA ILE A 41 4.31 6.48 -7.02
C ILE A 41 5.15 6.82 -5.79
N LEU A 42 5.68 5.79 -5.12
CA LEU A 42 6.63 5.98 -4.05
C LEU A 42 7.95 6.42 -4.65
N THR A 43 8.45 7.57 -4.19
CA THR A 43 9.62 8.30 -4.71
C THR A 43 9.44 8.77 -6.15
N ASP A 44 9.57 10.09 -6.35
CA ASP A 44 9.86 10.63 -7.68
C ASP A 44 11.36 10.51 -7.95
N LYS A 45 11.71 10.29 -9.22
CA LYS A 45 13.10 10.19 -9.69
C LYS A 45 13.94 11.39 -9.26
#